data_AF-A0A0K2RMJ4-F1
#
_entry.id   AF-A0A0K2RMJ4-F1
#
_cell.length_a   1.000
_cell.length_b   1.000
_cell.length_c   1.000
_cell.angle_alpha   90.00
_cell.angle_beta   90.00
_cell.angle_gamma   90.00
#
_symmetry.space_group_name_H-M   'P 1'
#
loop_
_entity.id
_entity.type
_entity.pdbx_description
1 polymer ?
#
loop_
_entity_poly.entity_id
_entity_poly.type
_entity_poly.pdbx_seq_one_letter_code
_entity_poly.pdbx_strand_id
1 'polypeptide(L)'
;MNGQPPTGQRIEDYAMIGDLHTAALVSTAGSIDWLCLPRFDSPACFAALLDSPQAGRWLLAPEAGGICTRRQYRDGTLILETEWETKEGHVRVIDFMPPRDAVADIVRVVEGIRGTVKMRGELILRFDYGHVVPWVRRDRHGLRAVAGPDSVYLKTPAPLVGKDFTTVSEFTVNAGDHVPFVLTWAPSHERRPRTVEADIALEDTSAFWTDWSKRCNVRGPYRKAVQRSLITLKALTYAPTGASLPPPLLRSPNRSADRGTGTTAIAGCVMPR
;
A
#
# COMPACT_ATOMS: atom_id res chain seq x y z
N MET A 1 21.90 30.65 -5.88
CA MET A 1 20.99 29.54 -5.52
C MET A 1 20.86 28.68 -6.76
N ASN A 2 21.70 27.64 -6.86
CA ASN A 2 21.76 26.81 -8.07
C ASN A 2 20.50 25.94 -8.14
N GLY A 3 19.62 26.28 -9.08
CA GLY A 3 18.45 25.48 -9.45
C GLY A 3 18.89 24.20 -10.13
N GLN A 4 19.26 23.20 -9.33
CA GLN A 4 19.23 21.82 -9.78
C GLN A 4 17.75 21.47 -10.03
N PRO A 5 17.35 20.95 -11.21
CA PRO A 5 16.00 20.43 -11.37
C PRO A 5 15.74 19.38 -10.27
N PRO A 6 14.49 19.24 -9.77
CA PRO A 6 14.19 18.14 -8.86
C PRO A 6 14.70 16.86 -9.52
N THR A 7 15.41 16.06 -8.76
CA THR A 7 15.87 14.71 -9.13
C THR A 7 14.68 13.75 -9.24
N GLY A 8 13.58 14.24 -9.80
CA GLY A 8 12.29 13.60 -9.88
C GLY A 8 12.26 12.66 -11.08
N GLN A 9 11.88 11.42 -10.82
CA GLN A 9 11.46 10.50 -11.87
C GLN A 9 10.28 11.10 -12.65
N ARG A 10 10.12 10.70 -13.91
CA ARG A 10 9.00 11.18 -14.73
C ARG A 10 7.70 10.59 -14.20
N ILE A 11 6.57 11.24 -14.48
CA ILE A 11 5.27 10.70 -14.03
C ILE A 11 4.99 9.29 -14.59
N GLU A 12 5.48 9.00 -15.79
CA GLU A 12 5.41 7.67 -16.44
C GLU A 12 6.21 6.58 -15.70
N ASP A 13 7.15 6.97 -14.84
CA ASP A 13 7.92 6.06 -13.99
C ASP A 13 7.14 5.65 -12.73
N TYR A 14 5.94 6.19 -12.50
CA TYR A 14 5.12 5.83 -11.34
C TYR A 14 3.99 4.85 -11.69
N ALA A 15 3.81 3.87 -10.81
CA ALA A 15 2.67 2.99 -10.77
C ALA A 15 1.76 3.39 -9.60
N MET A 16 0.45 3.21 -9.76
CA MET A 16 -0.55 3.57 -8.74
C MET A 16 -1.07 2.30 -8.05
N ILE A 17 -1.12 2.34 -6.72
CA ILE A 17 -1.87 1.39 -5.88
C ILE A 17 -2.94 2.17 -5.10
N GLY A 18 -4.00 1.52 -4.63
CA GLY A 18 -5.11 2.22 -3.96
C GLY A 18 -6.14 1.30 -3.32
N ASP A 19 -6.85 1.82 -2.33
CA ASP A 19 -7.86 1.12 -1.51
C ASP A 19 -9.29 1.64 -1.72
N LEU A 20 -9.52 2.36 -2.82
CA LEU A 20 -10.79 3.05 -3.17
C LEU A 20 -11.12 4.28 -2.31
N HIS A 21 -10.26 4.64 -1.35
CA HIS A 21 -10.39 5.84 -0.54
C HIS A 21 -9.22 6.79 -0.75
N THR A 22 -8.05 6.25 -1.06
CA THR A 22 -6.85 6.97 -1.47
C THR A 22 -6.00 6.14 -2.43
N ALA A 23 -4.91 6.72 -2.92
CA ALA A 23 -3.90 6.06 -3.74
C ALA A 23 -2.49 6.49 -3.36
N ALA A 24 -1.54 5.61 -3.64
CA ALA A 24 -0.11 5.84 -3.51
C ALA A 24 0.58 5.72 -4.88
N LEU A 25 1.64 6.49 -5.09
CA LEU A 25 2.45 6.41 -6.30
C LEU A 25 3.82 5.78 -6.00
N VAL A 26 4.06 4.63 -6.64
CA VAL A 26 5.25 3.80 -6.50
C VAL A 26 6.17 4.00 -7.70
N SER A 27 7.37 4.49 -7.44
CA SER A 27 8.40 4.80 -8.42
C SER A 27 9.09 3.52 -8.94
N THR A 28 9.78 3.58 -10.08
CA THR A 28 10.53 2.42 -10.61
C THR A 28 11.72 2.05 -9.73
N ALA A 29 12.14 2.94 -8.83
CA ALA A 29 13.17 2.66 -7.82
C ALA A 29 12.62 2.01 -6.54
N GLY A 30 11.33 1.65 -6.50
CA GLY A 30 10.71 1.01 -5.32
C GLY A 30 10.38 1.99 -4.19
N SER A 31 10.26 3.29 -4.50
CA SER A 31 9.86 4.31 -3.53
C SER A 31 8.41 4.71 -3.67
N ILE A 32 7.68 4.80 -2.55
CA ILE A 32 6.39 5.48 -2.52
C ILE A 32 6.66 6.95 -2.26
N ASP A 33 6.54 7.78 -3.30
CA ASP A 33 6.91 9.21 -3.25
C ASP A 33 5.69 10.15 -3.11
N TRP A 34 4.49 9.61 -3.28
CA TRP A 34 3.24 10.32 -3.03
C TRP A 34 2.22 9.43 -2.31
N LEU A 35 1.64 9.95 -1.24
CA LEU A 35 0.57 9.29 -0.50
C LEU A 35 -0.22 10.29 0.36
N CYS A 36 -1.52 10.38 0.12
CA CYS A 36 -2.47 11.08 0.99
C CYS A 36 -3.17 10.08 1.90
N LEU A 37 -3.25 10.39 3.19
CA LEU A 37 -3.98 9.58 4.16
C LEU A 37 -4.87 10.47 5.02
N PRO A 38 -6.12 10.07 5.33
CA PRO A 38 -6.75 8.82 4.92
C PRO A 38 -7.41 8.82 3.54
N ARG A 39 -7.62 9.98 2.90
CA ARG A 39 -8.40 10.13 1.66
C ARG A 39 -7.59 10.82 0.57
N PHE A 40 -8.08 10.78 -0.67
CA PHE A 40 -7.46 11.47 -1.81
C PHE A 40 -7.20 12.96 -1.59
N ASP A 41 -8.09 13.66 -0.86
CA ASP A 41 -8.04 15.10 -0.59
C ASP A 41 -7.31 15.44 0.73
N SER A 42 -6.80 14.44 1.44
CA SER A 42 -6.07 14.65 2.69
C SER A 42 -4.67 15.21 2.44
N PRO A 43 -4.08 15.96 3.38
CA PRO A 43 -2.69 16.37 3.28
C PRO A 43 -1.75 15.17 3.11
N ALA A 44 -0.75 15.31 2.24
CA ALA A 44 0.15 14.22 1.93
C ALA A 44 1.07 13.90 3.12
N CYS A 45 1.28 12.61 3.39
CA CYS A 45 2.27 12.12 4.36
C CYS A 45 3.60 11.71 3.69
N PHE A 46 3.57 11.55 2.36
CA PHE A 46 4.72 11.47 1.47
C PHE A 46 4.53 12.49 0.34
N ALA A 47 5.50 13.40 0.16
CA ALA A 47 5.44 14.48 -0.82
C ALA A 47 6.71 14.56 -1.69
N ALA A 48 7.59 13.55 -1.65
CA ALA A 48 8.84 13.52 -2.42
C ALA A 48 8.65 13.60 -3.94
N LEU A 49 7.45 13.32 -4.47
CA LEU A 49 7.14 13.52 -5.89
C LEU A 49 7.22 15.00 -6.31
N LEU A 50 6.85 15.93 -5.43
CA LEU A 50 6.77 17.37 -5.72
C LEU A 50 7.91 18.17 -5.10
N ASP A 51 8.77 17.53 -4.31
CA ASP A 51 9.88 18.15 -3.59
C ASP A 51 11.04 17.14 -3.54
N SER A 52 11.80 17.14 -2.46
CA SER A 52 12.92 16.27 -2.19
C SER A 52 12.48 15.03 -1.39
N PRO A 53 13.29 13.96 -1.35
CA PRO A 53 13.06 12.81 -0.47
C PRO A 53 12.76 13.17 0.99
N GLN A 54 13.25 14.31 1.46
CA GLN A 54 13.06 14.81 2.83
C GLN A 54 11.63 15.27 3.10
N ALA A 55 10.83 15.56 2.07
CA ALA A 55 9.40 15.88 2.15
C ALA A 55 8.51 14.63 2.36
N GLY A 56 9.14 13.46 2.54
CA GLY A 56 8.49 12.23 2.93
C GLY A 56 8.38 11.24 1.77
N ARG A 57 8.82 10.01 2.03
CA ARG A 57 8.78 8.87 1.11
C ARG A 57 8.89 7.56 1.85
N TRP A 58 8.63 6.47 1.14
CA TRP A 58 8.93 5.13 1.61
C TRP A 58 9.68 4.31 0.54
N LEU A 59 11.00 4.23 0.67
CA LEU A 59 11.86 3.40 -0.18
C LEU A 59 11.92 1.97 0.35
N LEU A 60 11.83 0.99 -0.55
CA LEU A 60 12.13 -0.41 -0.28
C LEU A 60 12.65 -1.06 -1.57
N ALA A 61 13.95 -1.31 -1.63
CA ALA A 61 14.65 -1.80 -2.83
C ALA A 61 15.96 -2.51 -2.45
N PRO A 62 16.64 -3.20 -3.38
CA PRO A 62 18.00 -3.67 -3.14
C PRO A 62 18.92 -2.51 -2.73
N GLU A 63 19.94 -2.78 -1.90
CA GLU A 63 20.96 -1.80 -1.52
C GLU A 63 21.72 -1.27 -2.75
N ALA A 64 22.06 -2.18 -3.68
CA ALA A 64 22.62 -1.84 -4.99
C ALA A 64 21.55 -1.40 -6.00
N GLY A 65 20.32 -1.14 -5.55
CA GLY A 65 19.15 -0.92 -6.38
C GLY A 65 19.09 0.49 -6.97
N GLY A 66 18.86 0.55 -8.27
CA GLY A 66 18.39 1.73 -8.99
C GLY A 66 16.99 1.48 -9.56
N ILE A 67 16.80 1.83 -10.83
CA ILE A 67 15.57 1.52 -11.58
C ILE A 67 15.38 -0.01 -11.64
N CYS A 68 14.15 -0.47 -11.38
CA CYS A 68 13.78 -1.88 -11.46
C CYS A 68 14.03 -2.48 -12.84
N THR A 69 14.35 -3.78 -12.88
CA THR A 69 14.54 -4.52 -14.14
C THR A 69 13.21 -4.87 -14.81
N ARG A 70 12.17 -5.08 -14.01
CA ARG A 70 10.81 -5.36 -14.49
C ARG A 70 9.77 -4.85 -13.50
N ARG A 71 8.64 -4.37 -14.02
CA ARG A 71 7.49 -4.00 -13.22
C ARG A 71 6.20 -4.37 -13.93
N GLN A 72 5.25 -4.93 -13.19
CA GLN A 72 3.95 -5.33 -13.73
C GLN A 72 2.89 -5.32 -12.63
N TYR A 73 1.63 -5.14 -13.01
CA TYR A 73 0.53 -5.49 -12.12
C TYR A 73 0.22 -6.97 -12.27
N ARG A 74 -0.11 -7.67 -11.19
CA ARG A 74 -0.69 -9.02 -11.27
C ARG A 74 -1.96 -8.96 -12.10
N ASP A 75 -2.13 -9.95 -12.98
CA ASP A 75 -3.20 -9.98 -13.97
C ASP A 75 -4.59 -9.80 -13.31
N GLY A 76 -5.35 -8.82 -13.81
CA GLY A 76 -6.68 -8.51 -13.31
C GLY A 76 -6.74 -7.85 -11.92
N THR A 77 -5.61 -7.40 -11.36
CA THR A 77 -5.55 -6.76 -10.03
C THR A 77 -4.84 -5.41 -10.01
N LEU A 78 -4.98 -4.67 -8.90
CA LEU A 78 -4.15 -3.50 -8.58
C LEU A 78 -3.02 -3.85 -7.59
N ILE A 79 -2.49 -5.08 -7.68
CA ILE A 79 -1.29 -5.50 -6.94
C ILE A 79 -0.10 -5.32 -7.86
N LEU A 80 0.88 -4.53 -7.43
CA LEU A 80 2.08 -4.21 -8.20
C LEU A 80 3.22 -5.14 -7.80
N GLU A 81 3.90 -5.70 -8.79
CA GLU A 81 5.15 -6.45 -8.63
C GLU A 81 6.28 -5.65 -9.26
N THR A 82 7.29 -5.32 -8.47
CA THR A 82 8.50 -4.64 -8.91
C THR A 82 9.69 -5.57 -8.66
N GLU A 83 10.47 -5.85 -9.69
CA GLU A 83 11.55 -6.85 -9.68
C GLU A 83 12.90 -6.20 -9.95
N TRP A 84 13.94 -6.72 -9.29
CA TRP A 84 15.32 -6.35 -9.53
C TRP A 84 16.18 -7.60 -9.70
N GLU A 85 16.80 -7.72 -10.87
CA GLU A 85 17.93 -8.62 -11.07
C GLU A 85 19.24 -7.90 -10.73
N THR A 86 19.93 -8.41 -9.72
CA THR A 86 21.25 -7.95 -9.26
C THR A 86 22.31 -8.99 -9.63
N LYS A 87 23.58 -8.70 -9.37
CA LYS A 87 24.65 -9.69 -9.59
C LYS A 87 24.52 -10.87 -8.62
N GLU A 88 23.98 -10.61 -7.44
CA GLU A 88 23.92 -11.54 -6.31
C GLU A 88 22.60 -12.33 -6.25
N GLY A 89 21.53 -11.86 -6.92
CA GLY A 89 20.24 -12.51 -6.90
C GLY A 89 19.11 -11.76 -7.61
N HIS A 90 17.89 -12.27 -7.46
CA HIS A 90 16.65 -11.69 -7.96
C HIS A 90 15.66 -11.56 -6.81
N VAL A 91 15.10 -10.37 -6.64
CA VAL A 91 14.11 -10.05 -5.62
C VAL A 91 12.90 -9.37 -6.25
N ARG A 92 11.73 -9.60 -5.65
CA ARG A 92 10.49 -8.92 -5.99
C ARG A 92 9.97 -8.16 -4.77
N VAL A 93 9.45 -6.97 -4.98
CA VAL A 93 8.63 -6.24 -4.00
C VAL A 93 7.20 -6.24 -4.53
N ILE A 94 6.26 -6.72 -3.71
CA ILE A 94 4.83 -6.72 -3.98
C ILE A 94 4.20 -5.59 -3.19
N ASP A 95 3.67 -4.60 -3.89
CA ASP A 95 3.02 -3.43 -3.30
C ASP A 95 1.51 -3.47 -3.56
N PHE A 96 0.70 -3.33 -2.51
CA PHE A 96 -0.74 -3.25 -2.64
C PHE A 96 -1.38 -2.53 -1.44
N MET A 97 -2.63 -2.10 -1.65
CA MET A 97 -3.48 -1.56 -0.60
C MET A 97 -4.75 -2.42 -0.53
N PRO A 98 -4.99 -3.13 0.59
CA PRO A 98 -6.24 -3.86 0.77
C PRO A 98 -7.45 -2.93 0.70
N PRO A 99 -8.58 -3.36 0.11
CA PRO A 99 -9.84 -2.61 0.20
C PRO A 99 -10.16 -2.30 1.67
N ARG A 100 -10.40 -1.02 1.96
CA ARG A 100 -10.56 -0.52 3.32
C ARG A 100 -11.89 -0.94 3.94
N ASP A 101 -11.84 -1.35 5.21
CA ASP A 101 -13.01 -1.41 6.10
C ASP A 101 -13.07 -0.14 6.98
N ALA A 102 -12.12 0.03 7.92
CA ALA A 102 -12.06 1.18 8.81
C ALA A 102 -10.76 2.01 8.73
N VAL A 103 -9.63 1.35 8.44
CA VAL A 103 -8.28 1.94 8.49
C VAL A 103 -7.55 1.78 7.16
N ALA A 104 -6.60 2.67 6.88
CA ALA A 104 -5.80 2.58 5.66
C ALA A 104 -4.60 1.66 5.89
N ASP A 105 -4.45 0.65 5.04
CA ASP A 105 -3.30 -0.25 5.07
C ASP A 105 -2.53 -0.16 3.75
N ILE A 106 -1.21 -0.12 3.87
CA ILE A 106 -0.27 -0.31 2.76
C ILE A 106 0.60 -1.49 3.10
N VAL A 107 0.59 -2.49 2.24
CA VAL A 107 1.36 -3.71 2.43
C VAL A 107 2.42 -3.79 1.34
N ARG A 108 3.66 -4.00 1.77
CA ARG A 108 4.82 -4.21 0.90
C ARG A 108 5.48 -5.52 1.31
N VAL A 109 5.57 -6.50 0.42
CA VAL A 109 6.19 -7.80 0.72
C VAL A 109 7.42 -7.97 -0.15
N VAL A 110 8.57 -8.21 0.49
CA VAL A 110 9.80 -8.56 -0.23
C VAL A 110 9.90 -10.08 -0.36
N GLU A 111 9.91 -10.58 -1.60
CA GLU A 111 10.08 -11.98 -1.94
C GLU A 111 11.46 -12.22 -2.55
N GLY A 112 12.25 -13.10 -1.96
CA GLY A 112 13.49 -13.57 -2.56
C GLY A 112 13.21 -14.62 -3.63
N ILE A 113 13.52 -14.33 -4.90
CA ILE A 113 13.26 -15.23 -6.02
C ILE A 113 14.43 -16.19 -6.25
N ARG A 114 15.67 -15.66 -6.30
CA ARG A 114 16.89 -16.46 -6.43
C ARG A 114 18.08 -15.77 -5.80
N GLY A 115 19.07 -16.54 -5.34
CA GLY A 115 20.29 -16.00 -4.75
C GLY A 115 20.04 -15.28 -3.42
N THR A 116 20.89 -14.32 -3.10
CA THR A 116 20.87 -13.59 -1.84
C THR A 116 21.03 -12.10 -2.13
N VAL A 117 20.03 -11.30 -1.78
CA VAL A 117 19.98 -9.86 -2.10
C VAL A 117 19.96 -9.06 -0.81
N LYS A 118 20.88 -8.09 -0.71
CA LYS A 118 20.85 -7.08 0.36
C LYS A 118 19.80 -6.04 0.03
N MET A 119 18.90 -5.80 0.97
CA MET A 119 17.79 -4.87 0.86
C MET A 119 17.99 -3.66 1.76
N ARG A 120 17.48 -2.52 1.30
CA ARG A 120 17.47 -1.26 2.02
C ARG A 120 16.08 -0.65 1.97
N GLY A 121 15.59 -0.24 3.14
CA GLY A 121 14.36 0.49 3.32
C GLY A 121 14.61 1.82 4.01
N GLU A 122 13.90 2.86 3.57
CA GLU A 122 13.85 4.15 4.24
C GLU A 122 12.40 4.61 4.35
N LEU A 123 11.92 4.83 5.56
CA LEU A 123 10.64 5.45 5.81
C LEU A 123 10.86 6.84 6.41
N ILE A 124 10.53 7.86 5.62
CA ILE A 124 10.54 9.27 6.00
C ILE A 124 9.09 9.72 6.03
N LEU A 125 8.51 9.80 7.23
CA LEU A 125 7.15 10.31 7.40
C LEU A 125 7.19 11.83 7.54
N ARG A 126 6.43 12.54 6.70
CA ARG A 126 6.22 13.99 6.82
C ARG A 126 4.77 14.32 6.50
N PHE A 127 3.98 14.60 7.54
CA PHE A 127 2.60 14.98 7.37
C PHE A 127 2.48 16.43 6.90
N ASP A 128 1.28 16.81 6.47
CA ASP A 128 0.97 18.15 6.00
C ASP A 128 1.92 18.60 4.87
N TYR A 129 2.02 17.79 3.82
CA TYR A 129 2.82 18.06 2.62
C TYR A 129 4.32 18.28 2.88
N GLY A 130 4.89 17.60 3.88
CA GLY A 130 6.31 17.74 4.20
C GLY A 130 6.60 18.54 5.48
N HIS A 131 5.61 19.28 6.00
CA HIS A 131 5.84 20.28 7.06
C HIS A 131 5.89 19.71 8.48
N VAL A 132 5.24 18.57 8.73
CA VAL A 132 5.11 18.02 10.09
C VAL A 132 5.92 16.74 10.25
N VAL A 133 6.95 16.81 11.10
CA VAL A 133 7.73 15.64 11.54
C VAL A 133 6.99 14.95 12.69
N PRO A 134 6.60 13.66 12.56
CA PRO A 134 5.88 12.97 13.61
C PRO A 134 6.78 12.62 14.79
N TRP A 135 6.18 12.47 15.97
CA TRP A 135 6.82 11.84 17.11
C TRP A 135 6.85 10.33 16.92
N VAL A 136 8.05 9.73 16.85
CA VAL A 136 8.24 8.29 16.58
C VAL A 136 8.62 7.55 17.86
N ARG A 137 7.95 6.41 18.12
CA ARG A 137 8.26 5.48 19.22
C ARG A 137 8.23 4.06 18.71
N ARG A 138 9.01 3.18 19.35
CA ARG A 138 8.93 1.74 19.15
C ARG A 138 8.34 1.08 20.39
N ASP A 139 7.41 0.16 20.18
CA ASP A 139 6.83 -0.69 21.22
C ASP A 139 6.90 -2.17 20.81
N ARG A 140 6.36 -3.06 21.65
CA ARG A 140 6.34 -4.52 21.40
C ARG A 140 5.55 -4.93 20.15
N HIS A 141 4.75 -4.03 19.59
CA HIS A 141 3.90 -4.27 18.44
C HIS A 141 4.46 -3.61 17.16
N GLY A 142 5.56 -2.86 17.23
CA GLY A 142 6.22 -2.25 16.08
C GLY A 142 6.54 -0.77 16.29
N LEU A 143 6.71 -0.05 15.19
CA LEU A 143 6.93 1.39 15.20
C LEU A 143 5.59 2.11 15.18
N ARG A 144 5.47 3.18 15.95
CA ARG A 144 4.33 4.09 16.00
C ARG A 144 4.81 5.52 15.79
N ALA A 145 4.22 6.23 14.85
CA ALA A 145 4.45 7.64 14.58
C ALA A 145 3.14 8.40 14.80
N VAL A 146 3.20 9.57 15.45
CA VAL A 146 2.02 10.43 15.69
C VAL A 146 2.32 11.86 15.25
N ALA A 147 1.43 12.44 14.44
CA ALA A 147 1.47 13.82 13.99
C ALA A 147 0.06 14.42 14.09
N GLY A 148 -0.21 15.21 15.14
CA GLY A 148 -1.52 15.83 15.34
C GLY A 148 -2.67 14.80 15.35
N PRO A 149 -3.66 14.90 14.45
CA PRO A 149 -4.79 13.97 14.38
C PRO A 149 -4.42 12.61 13.77
N ASP A 150 -3.22 12.46 13.20
CA ASP A 150 -2.81 11.27 12.46
C ASP A 150 -1.87 10.38 13.27
N SER A 151 -2.07 9.06 13.14
CA SER A 151 -1.11 8.07 13.62
C SER A 151 -0.84 7.00 12.57
N VAL A 152 0.42 6.59 12.49
CA VAL A 152 0.89 5.53 11.58
C VAL A 152 1.62 4.47 12.39
N TYR A 153 1.33 3.21 12.07
CA TYR A 153 1.91 2.04 12.70
C TYR A 153 2.62 1.21 11.64
N LEU A 154 3.91 0.92 11.83
CA LEU A 154 4.67 0.03 10.96
C LEU A 154 4.98 -1.28 11.70
N LYS A 155 4.53 -2.40 11.14
CA LYS A 155 4.83 -3.77 11.60
C LYS A 155 5.65 -4.48 10.52
N THR A 156 6.78 -5.03 10.91
CA THR A 156 7.66 -5.84 10.04
C THR A 156 8.57 -6.71 10.92
N PRO A 157 8.98 -7.90 10.46
CA PRO A 157 10.03 -8.67 11.12
C PRO A 157 11.43 -8.11 10.82
N ALA A 158 11.60 -7.24 9.82
CA ALA A 158 12.88 -6.64 9.49
C ALA A 158 13.38 -5.69 10.59
N PRO A 159 14.71 -5.57 10.78
CA PRO A 159 15.28 -4.65 11.76
C PRO A 159 15.00 -3.20 11.36
N LEU A 160 14.55 -2.39 12.32
CA LEU A 160 14.31 -0.96 12.15
C LEU A 160 15.23 -0.16 13.06
N VAL A 161 15.91 0.84 12.50
CA VAL A 161 16.79 1.78 13.20
C VAL A 161 16.38 3.21 12.86
N GLY A 162 16.24 4.07 13.87
CA GLY A 162 16.01 5.50 13.66
C GLY A 162 17.33 6.22 13.43
N LYS A 163 17.43 7.02 12.36
CA LYS A 163 18.58 7.86 12.02
C LYS A 163 18.09 9.14 11.35
N ASP A 164 18.48 10.31 11.87
CA ASP A 164 18.20 11.62 11.25
C ASP A 164 16.73 11.81 10.79
N PHE A 165 15.78 11.57 11.70
CA PHE A 165 14.33 11.62 11.43
C PHE A 165 13.83 10.68 10.30
N THR A 166 14.59 9.62 10.05
CA THR A 166 14.31 8.55 9.08
C THR A 166 14.31 7.20 9.80
N THR A 167 13.38 6.33 9.46
CA THR A 167 13.43 4.92 9.89
C THR A 167 14.11 4.12 8.78
N VAL A 168 15.29 3.59 9.07
CA VAL A 168 16.10 2.79 8.14
C VAL A 168 15.93 1.31 8.46
N SER A 169 15.88 0.48 7.41
CA SER A 169 15.84 -0.98 7.50
C SER A 169 16.89 -1.55 6.55
N GLU A 170 17.84 -2.31 7.08
CA GLU A 170 18.87 -3.00 6.28
C GLU A 170 18.83 -4.48 6.63
N PHE A 171 18.63 -5.33 5.63
CA PHE A 171 18.41 -6.76 5.82
C PHE A 171 18.80 -7.53 4.57
N THR A 172 18.93 -8.84 4.71
CA THR A 172 19.26 -9.75 3.60
C THR A 172 18.08 -10.66 3.34
N VAL A 173 17.77 -10.88 2.06
CA VAL A 173 16.69 -11.74 1.60
C VAL A 173 17.29 -12.84 0.74
N ASN A 174 17.03 -14.09 1.11
CA ASN A 174 17.42 -15.29 0.36
C ASN A 174 16.25 -15.80 -0.47
N ALA A 175 16.56 -16.65 -1.45
CA ALA A 175 15.54 -17.35 -2.21
C ALA A 175 14.52 -18.06 -1.28
N GLY A 176 13.23 -17.79 -1.48
CA GLY A 176 12.13 -18.30 -0.66
C GLY A 176 11.75 -17.45 0.55
N ASP A 177 12.56 -16.45 0.93
CA ASP A 177 12.22 -15.55 2.03
C ASP A 177 11.05 -14.63 1.65
N HIS A 178 10.14 -14.42 2.60
CA HIS A 178 9.03 -13.47 2.52
C HIS A 178 9.12 -12.49 3.70
N VAL A 179 9.39 -11.23 3.42
CA VAL A 179 9.57 -10.19 4.44
C VAL A 179 8.50 -9.10 4.29
N PRO A 180 7.41 -9.15 5.08
CA PRO A 180 6.34 -8.17 4.98
C PRO A 180 6.64 -6.88 5.74
N PHE A 181 6.17 -5.77 5.19
CA PHE A 181 6.07 -4.47 5.83
C PHE A 181 4.63 -3.98 5.71
N VAL A 182 3.97 -3.80 6.84
CA VAL A 182 2.58 -3.32 6.90
C VAL A 182 2.55 -1.97 7.58
N LEU A 183 2.14 -0.95 6.84
CA LEU A 183 1.93 0.41 7.33
C LEU A 183 0.43 0.66 7.45
N THR A 184 -0.04 0.87 8.68
CA THR A 184 -1.44 1.13 9.00
C THR A 184 -1.61 2.55 9.50
N TRP A 185 -2.54 3.31 8.93
CA TRP A 185 -2.95 4.61 9.43
C TRP A 185 -4.25 4.52 10.23
N ALA A 186 -4.35 5.29 11.31
CA ALA A 186 -5.59 5.49 12.05
C ALA A 186 -5.60 6.88 12.73
N PRO A 187 -6.77 7.42 13.09
CA PRO A 187 -6.85 8.63 13.90
C PRO A 187 -6.07 8.48 15.21
N SER A 188 -5.29 9.48 15.58
CA SER A 188 -4.36 9.40 16.73
C SER A 188 -5.06 9.26 18.08
N HIS A 189 -6.33 9.69 18.16
CA HIS A 189 -7.19 9.60 19.33
C HIS A 189 -7.93 8.25 19.44
N GLU A 190 -7.92 7.43 18.40
CA GLU A 190 -8.50 6.10 18.42
C GLU A 190 -7.51 5.05 18.96
N ARG A 191 -8.05 3.88 19.29
CA ARG A 191 -7.22 2.74 19.69
C ARG A 191 -6.42 2.25 18.49
N ARG A 192 -5.18 1.82 18.75
CA ARG A 192 -4.33 1.18 17.74
C ARG A 192 -5.11 0.03 17.07
N PRO A 193 -5.28 0.07 15.74
CA PRO A 193 -5.98 -0.99 15.04
C PRO A 193 -5.14 -2.28 15.04
N ARG A 194 -5.83 -3.41 14.82
CA ARG A 194 -5.15 -4.66 14.57
C ARG A 194 -4.54 -4.61 13.18
N THR A 195 -3.21 -4.73 13.10
CA THR A 195 -2.51 -4.81 11.82
C THR A 195 -2.96 -6.04 11.04
N VAL A 196 -3.14 -5.87 9.73
CA VAL A 196 -3.45 -6.98 8.82
C VAL A 196 -2.27 -7.95 8.72
N GLU A 197 -2.56 -9.23 8.52
CA GLU A 197 -1.54 -10.24 8.21
C GLU A 197 -1.31 -10.23 6.70
N ALA A 198 -0.05 -10.01 6.28
CA ALA A 198 0.27 -9.63 4.90
C ALA A 198 -0.17 -10.67 3.86
N ASP A 199 0.05 -11.95 4.12
CA ASP A 199 -0.29 -13.02 3.18
C ASP A 199 -1.81 -13.16 3.01
N ILE A 200 -2.56 -13.12 4.12
CA ILE A 200 -4.02 -13.12 4.10
C ILE A 200 -4.54 -11.89 3.35
N ALA A 201 -3.98 -10.71 3.64
CA ALA A 201 -4.36 -9.48 2.96
C ALA A 201 -4.07 -9.52 1.46
N LEU A 202 -2.98 -10.17 1.05
CA LEU A 202 -2.61 -10.34 -0.36
C LEU A 202 -3.61 -11.26 -1.08
N GLU A 203 -3.97 -12.39 -0.48
CA GLU A 203 -4.98 -13.31 -1.00
C GLU A 203 -6.34 -12.62 -1.15
N ASP A 204 -6.82 -11.97 -0.09
CA ASP A 204 -8.10 -11.25 -0.06
C ASP A 204 -8.14 -10.11 -1.09
N THR A 205 -7.06 -9.34 -1.19
CA THR A 205 -6.94 -8.25 -2.18
C THR A 205 -6.93 -8.78 -3.60
N SER A 206 -6.23 -9.89 -3.84
CA SER A 206 -6.21 -10.53 -5.16
C SER A 206 -7.61 -11.02 -5.53
N ALA A 207 -8.30 -11.70 -4.61
CA ALA A 207 -9.66 -12.19 -4.82
C ALA A 207 -10.62 -11.04 -5.15
N PHE A 208 -10.59 -9.96 -4.36
CA PHE A 208 -11.41 -8.77 -4.57
C PHE A 208 -11.28 -8.22 -6.00
N TRP A 209 -10.04 -8.01 -6.46
CA TRP A 209 -9.82 -7.42 -7.77
C TRP A 209 -10.11 -8.40 -8.91
N THR A 210 -9.72 -9.67 -8.77
CA THR A 210 -9.98 -10.70 -9.77
C THR A 210 -11.49 -10.92 -9.93
N ASP A 211 -12.26 -10.98 -8.85
CA ASP A 211 -13.72 -11.15 -8.90
C ASP A 211 -14.44 -9.93 -9.48
N TRP A 212 -13.90 -8.75 -9.28
CA TRP A 212 -14.41 -7.56 -9.94
C TRP A 212 -14.06 -7.53 -11.42
N SER A 213 -12.80 -7.76 -11.78
CA SER A 213 -12.32 -7.61 -13.15
C SER A 213 -12.80 -8.73 -14.08
N LYS A 214 -13.10 -9.93 -13.55
CA LYS A 214 -13.77 -11.02 -14.29
C LYS A 214 -15.13 -10.64 -14.85
N ARG A 215 -15.81 -9.63 -14.31
CA ARG A 215 -17.11 -9.14 -14.81
C ARG A 215 -16.97 -8.32 -16.09
N CYS A 216 -15.75 -7.93 -16.46
CA CYS A 216 -15.47 -7.23 -17.70
C CYS A 216 -15.49 -8.19 -18.89
N ASN A 217 -16.57 -8.16 -19.68
CA ASN A 217 -16.77 -9.03 -20.85
C ASN A 217 -16.17 -8.48 -22.16
N VAL A 218 -15.20 -7.57 -22.08
CA VAL A 218 -14.56 -6.97 -23.27
C VAL A 218 -13.76 -8.02 -24.03
N ARG A 219 -14.03 -8.14 -25.33
CA ARG A 219 -13.34 -9.04 -26.26
C ARG A 219 -12.47 -8.25 -27.24
N GLY A 220 -11.52 -8.92 -27.88
CA GLY A 220 -10.67 -8.34 -28.91
C GLY A 220 -9.26 -7.97 -28.43
N PRO A 221 -8.43 -7.39 -29.33
CA PRO A 221 -6.99 -7.21 -29.11
C PRO A 221 -6.66 -6.26 -27.96
N TYR A 222 -7.54 -5.30 -27.66
CA TYR A 222 -7.33 -4.29 -26.61
C TYR A 222 -7.85 -4.69 -25.23
N ARG A 223 -8.31 -5.93 -25.04
CA ARG A 223 -8.91 -6.40 -23.78
C ARG A 223 -8.05 -6.07 -22.55
N LYS A 224 -6.74 -6.34 -22.62
CA LYS A 224 -5.81 -6.10 -21.49
C LYS A 224 -5.72 -4.61 -21.13
N ALA A 225 -5.63 -3.75 -22.15
CA ALA A 225 -5.58 -2.29 -21.94
C ALA A 225 -6.89 -1.77 -21.34
N VAL A 226 -8.04 -2.19 -21.87
CA VAL A 226 -9.36 -1.79 -21.35
C VAL A 226 -9.55 -2.26 -19.91
N GLN A 227 -9.22 -3.52 -19.60
CA GLN A 227 -9.32 -4.05 -18.25
C GLN A 227 -8.41 -3.27 -17.27
N ARG A 228 -7.19 -2.92 -17.68
CA ARG A 228 -6.27 -2.12 -16.86
C ARG A 228 -6.82 -0.73 -16.58
N SER A 229 -7.31 -0.02 -17.61
CA SER A 229 -7.93 1.30 -17.43
C SER A 229 -9.15 1.24 -16.50
N LEU A 230 -10.00 0.21 -16.64
CA LEU A 230 -11.16 0.04 -15.77
C LEU A 230 -10.75 -0.20 -14.30
N ILE A 231 -9.72 -1.01 -14.04
CA ILE A 231 -9.19 -1.22 -12.69
C ILE A 231 -8.71 0.11 -12.09
N THR A 232 -7.93 0.88 -12.85
CA THR A 232 -7.44 2.21 -12.43
C THR A 232 -8.61 3.17 -12.14
N LEU A 233 -9.61 3.24 -13.02
CA LEU A 233 -10.78 4.09 -12.81
C LEU A 233 -11.59 3.68 -11.57
N LYS A 234 -11.78 2.37 -11.35
CA LYS A 234 -12.40 1.88 -10.11
C LYS A 234 -11.58 2.30 -8.89
N ALA A 235 -10.26 2.16 -8.93
CA ALA A 235 -9.38 2.53 -7.83
C ALA A 235 -9.52 4.02 -7.44
N LEU A 236 -9.75 4.88 -8.43
CA LEU A 236 -9.96 6.33 -8.27
C LEU A 236 -11.41 6.72 -7.99
N THR A 237 -12.35 5.76 -8.01
CA THR A 237 -13.74 6.00 -7.66
C THR A 237 -13.87 5.91 -6.14
N TYR A 238 -14.14 7.04 -5.49
CA TYR A 238 -14.28 7.11 -4.03
C TYR A 238 -15.47 6.26 -3.55
N ALA A 239 -15.15 5.10 -2.97
CA ALA A 239 -16.16 4.09 -2.62
C ALA A 239 -17.28 4.60 -1.69
N PRO A 240 -17.03 5.49 -0.70
CA PRO A 240 -18.10 5.96 0.19
C PRO A 240 -19.19 6.80 -0.47
N THR A 241 -18.93 7.47 -1.61
CA THR A 241 -19.94 8.31 -2.28
C THR A 241 -20.34 7.85 -3.67
N GLY A 242 -19.61 6.92 -4.30
CA GLY A 242 -19.89 6.49 -5.67
C GLY A 242 -19.54 5.02 -5.92
N ALA A 243 -20.54 4.27 -6.38
CA ALA A 243 -20.48 2.85 -6.78
C ALA A 243 -20.31 1.84 -5.64
N SER A 244 -21.42 1.62 -4.92
CA SER A 244 -21.59 0.48 -4.02
C SER A 244 -21.49 -0.83 -4.81
N LEU A 245 -20.38 -1.51 -4.64
CA LEU A 245 -20.33 -2.96 -4.70
C LEU A 245 -19.90 -3.39 -3.31
N PRO A 246 -20.75 -4.08 -2.53
CA PRO A 246 -20.34 -4.52 -1.21
C PRO A 246 -19.09 -5.37 -1.38
N PRO A 247 -18.07 -5.19 -0.51
CA PRO A 247 -16.93 -6.08 -0.53
C PRO A 247 -17.45 -7.53 -0.47
N PRO A 248 -16.89 -8.48 -1.24
CA PRO A 248 -17.13 -9.89 -0.95
C PRO A 248 -16.82 -10.05 0.54
N LEU A 249 -17.74 -10.65 1.31
CA LEU A 249 -17.67 -10.77 2.76
C LEU A 249 -16.25 -11.13 3.19
N LEU A 250 -15.44 -10.11 3.47
CA LEU A 250 -14.11 -10.28 4.04
C LEU A 250 -14.40 -11.01 5.34
N ARG A 251 -13.73 -12.14 5.52
CA ARG A 251 -13.96 -13.04 6.64
C ARG A 251 -13.57 -12.28 7.90
N SER A 252 -14.52 -11.53 8.47
CA SER A 252 -14.30 -10.78 9.69
C SER A 252 -13.86 -11.78 10.75
N PRO A 253 -12.65 -11.61 11.33
CA PRO A 253 -12.24 -12.43 12.46
C PRO A 253 -12.97 -12.02 13.74
N ASN A 254 -13.84 -11.00 13.69
CA ASN A 254 -14.60 -10.51 14.82
C ASN A 254 -15.96 -11.22 14.90
N ARG A 255 -15.96 -12.43 15.47
CA ARG A 255 -17.11 -12.93 16.22
C ARG A 255 -16.68 -13.19 17.66
N SER A 256 -16.67 -12.14 18.47
CA SER A 256 -16.96 -12.31 19.89
C SER A 256 -18.41 -12.73 20.01
N ALA A 257 -18.63 -13.95 20.48
CA ALA A 257 -19.95 -14.44 20.87
C ALA A 257 -20.52 -13.53 21.95
N ASP A 258 -21.67 -12.92 21.68
CA ASP A 258 -22.55 -12.49 22.74
C ASP A 258 -23.97 -13.01 22.45
N ARG A 259 -24.55 -13.63 23.46
CA ARG A 259 -25.87 -14.25 23.42
C ARG A 259 -26.88 -13.14 23.72
N GLY A 260 -27.75 -12.84 22.76
CA GLY A 260 -28.87 -11.92 22.99
C GLY A 260 -29.97 -12.15 21.96
N THR A 261 -31.05 -12.77 22.43
CA THR A 261 -32.34 -13.00 21.76
C THR A 261 -32.92 -11.75 21.09
N GLY A 262 -33.44 -11.89 19.86
CA GLY A 262 -34.21 -10.82 19.20
C GLY A 262 -34.64 -11.14 17.76
N THR A 263 -35.90 -11.57 17.62
CA THR A 263 -36.67 -11.93 16.43
C THR A 263 -36.76 -10.84 15.33
N THR A 264 -37.03 -11.29 14.09
CA THR A 264 -37.73 -10.60 12.95
C THR A 264 -36.85 -9.71 12.05
N ALA A 265 -36.95 -9.65 10.72
CA ALA A 265 -37.86 -10.15 9.69
C ALA A 265 -37.13 -10.21 8.32
N ILE A 266 -37.62 -11.06 7.44
CA ILE A 266 -37.27 -11.17 6.03
C ILE A 266 -38.11 -10.16 5.23
N ALA A 267 -37.48 -9.33 4.40
CA ALA A 267 -38.11 -8.59 3.30
C ALA A 267 -37.01 -8.32 2.26
N GLY A 268 -37.15 -8.55 0.96
CA GLY A 268 -38.33 -8.56 0.10
C GLY A 268 -37.92 -7.78 -1.14
N CYS A 269 -37.43 -8.49 -2.16
CA CYS A 269 -36.94 -7.94 -3.41
C CYS A 269 -38.11 -7.46 -4.28
N VAL A 270 -38.22 -6.16 -4.55
CA VAL A 270 -39.10 -5.61 -5.60
C VAL A 270 -38.41 -4.40 -6.25
N MET A 271 -38.04 -4.55 -7.53
CA MET A 271 -37.72 -3.46 -8.45
C MET A 271 -39.02 -2.89 -9.04
N PRO A 272 -39.03 -1.61 -9.47
CA PRO A 272 -39.77 -1.27 -10.67
C PRO A 272 -38.91 -0.53 -11.71
N ARG A 273 -38.98 -1.09 -12.92
CA ARG A 273 -38.80 -0.58 -14.30
C ARG A 273 -37.89 0.60 -14.57
#